data_AF-A0A654A7K6-F1
#
_entry.id   AF-A0A654A7K6-F1
#
_cell.length_a   1.000
_cell.length_b   1.000
_cell.length_c   1.000
_cell.angle_alpha   90.00
_cell.angle_beta   90.00
_cell.angle_gamma   90.00
#
_symmetry.space_group_name_H-M   'P 1'
#
loop_
_entity.id
_entity.type
_entity.pdbx_description
1 polymer ?
#
loop_
_entity_poly.entity_id
_entity_poly.type
_entity_poly.pdbx_seq_one_letter_code
_entity_poly.pdbx_strand_id
1 'polypeptide(L)'
;MTYPRIPGYPGLNDVPTAERPYREIAYQADDKVARIRFVPVVVEPSTPANIPLVPSTPGLMASGSFVDADGQVLTINGRGFVREASSQARGIGDGSDTLDQWLDWIAAQEITEMLRAWDLMTAFADLVPRPVPVIEEREMVEGDIYLPPEAPEEE
;
A
#
# COMPACT_ATOMS: atom_id res chain seq x y z
N MET A 1 -9.34 -11.30 17.38
CA MET A 1 -7.88 -11.40 17.23
C MET A 1 -7.35 -9.97 17.18
N THR A 2 -6.33 -9.64 17.96
CA THR A 2 -5.76 -8.29 18.02
C THR A 2 -4.26 -8.40 17.74
N TYR A 3 -3.75 -7.53 16.86
CA TYR A 3 -2.32 -7.45 16.54
C TYR A 3 -1.71 -6.26 17.29
N PRO A 4 -0.61 -6.43 18.03
CA PRO A 4 0.03 -5.31 18.75
C PRO A 4 0.57 -4.25 17.78
N ARG A 5 0.31 -2.97 18.05
CA ARG A 5 0.95 -1.85 17.34
C ARG A 5 2.45 -1.80 17.63
N ILE A 6 3.23 -1.32 16.67
CA ILE A 6 4.66 -1.02 16.81
C ILE A 6 4.86 0.50 16.58
N PRO A 7 4.85 1.31 17.64
CA PRO A 7 5.02 2.76 17.53
C PRO A 7 6.40 3.14 16.98
N GLY A 8 6.47 4.19 16.16
CA GLY A 8 7.73 4.74 15.67
C GLY A 8 8.51 3.82 14.73
N TYR A 9 7.84 2.87 14.07
CA TYR A 9 8.50 1.99 13.11
C TYR A 9 9.11 2.81 11.95
N PRO A 10 10.33 2.47 11.49
CA PRO A 10 11.02 3.22 10.44
C PRO A 10 10.19 3.38 9.16
N GLY A 11 10.26 4.57 8.55
CA GLY A 11 9.64 4.85 7.26
C GLY A 11 8.13 5.04 7.23
N LEU A 12 7.44 4.99 8.38
CA LEU A 12 5.99 5.18 8.45
C LEU A 12 5.55 6.64 8.42
N ASN A 13 4.32 6.87 7.93
CA ASN A 13 3.56 8.11 8.11
C ASN A 13 2.53 8.02 9.23
N ASP A 14 2.95 8.10 10.49
CA ASP A 14 2.05 7.96 11.65
C ASP A 14 1.07 9.13 11.84
N VAL A 15 1.45 10.32 11.36
CA VAL A 15 0.65 11.55 11.34
C VAL A 15 0.39 11.99 9.90
N PRO A 16 -0.88 12.07 9.45
CA PRO A 16 -1.22 12.59 8.12
C PRO A 16 -0.74 14.03 7.91
N THR A 17 -0.21 14.32 6.73
CA THR A 17 0.22 15.66 6.30
C THR A 17 -0.45 16.02 4.97
N ALA A 18 -0.31 17.28 4.52
CA ALA A 18 -0.84 17.69 3.23
C ALA A 18 -0.20 16.91 2.06
N GLU A 19 1.09 16.59 2.16
CA GLU A 19 1.83 15.84 1.13
C GLU A 19 1.59 14.32 1.23
N ARG A 20 1.32 13.82 2.44
CA ARG A 20 0.98 12.42 2.70
C ARG A 20 -0.35 12.36 3.44
N PRO A 21 -1.49 12.52 2.74
CA PRO A 21 -2.83 12.60 3.34
C PRO A 21 -3.37 11.22 3.75
N TYR A 22 -2.49 10.35 4.26
CA TYR A 22 -2.78 9.00 4.68
C TYR A 22 -2.04 8.70 5.98
N ARG A 23 -2.56 7.79 6.81
CA ARG A 23 -1.91 7.33 8.03
C ARG A 23 -1.33 5.94 7.80
N GLU A 24 -0.13 5.66 8.28
CA GLU A 24 0.48 4.33 8.28
C GLU A 24 0.77 3.89 9.71
N ILE A 25 0.38 2.66 10.04
CA ILE A 25 0.61 2.06 11.35
C ILE A 25 1.24 0.68 11.13
N ALA A 26 2.29 0.37 11.89
CA ALA A 26 2.88 -0.96 11.94
C ALA A 26 2.23 -1.81 13.02
N TYR A 27 2.07 -3.10 12.72
CA TYR A 27 1.55 -4.12 13.62
C TYR A 27 2.44 -5.35 13.59
N GLN A 28 2.63 -5.99 14.74
CA GLN A 28 3.29 -7.29 14.83
C GLN A 28 2.31 -8.37 14.34
N ALA A 29 2.69 -9.11 13.29
CA ALA A 29 1.90 -10.16 12.67
C ALA A 29 2.75 -11.44 12.59
N ASP A 30 2.60 -12.31 13.58
CA ASP A 30 3.44 -13.50 13.78
C ASP A 30 4.94 -13.15 13.81
N ASP A 31 5.72 -13.65 12.87
CA ASP A 31 7.15 -13.38 12.69
C ASP A 31 7.44 -12.16 11.79
N LYS A 32 6.40 -11.47 11.30
CA LYS A 32 6.49 -10.35 10.36
C LYS A 32 5.96 -9.05 10.97
N VAL A 33 6.27 -7.95 10.30
CA VAL A 33 5.66 -6.65 10.58
C VAL A 33 4.74 -6.28 9.42
N ALA A 34 3.47 -6.01 9.74
CA ALA A 34 2.50 -5.51 8.78
C ALA A 34 2.41 -3.99 8.86
N ARG A 35 2.69 -3.31 7.76
CA ARG A 35 2.40 -1.88 7.58
C ARG A 35 1.01 -1.74 6.97
N ILE A 36 0.08 -1.12 7.68
CA ILE A 36 -1.26 -0.81 7.18
C ILE A 36 -1.36 0.68 6.90
N ARG A 37 -1.75 1.03 5.66
CA ARG A 37 -2.02 2.39 5.21
C ARG A 37 -3.52 2.64 5.21
N PHE A 38 -3.93 3.71 5.84
CA PHE A 38 -5.29 4.18 5.95
C PHE A 38 -5.44 5.51 5.20
N VAL A 39 -6.32 5.53 4.21
CA VAL A 39 -6.62 6.71 3.41
C VAL A 39 -8.07 7.12 3.69
N PRO A 40 -8.32 8.31 4.27
CA PRO A 40 -9.68 8.81 4.40
C PRO A 40 -10.26 9.08 3.02
N VAL A 41 -11.50 8.65 2.79
CA VAL A 41 -12.22 8.89 1.54
C VAL A 41 -13.58 9.49 1.82
N VAL A 42 -14.04 10.36 0.92
CA VAL A 42 -15.39 10.89 0.95
C VAL A 42 -16.23 10.00 0.04
N VAL A 43 -17.23 9.32 0.61
CA VAL A 43 -18.15 8.50 -0.18
C VAL A 43 -19.35 9.36 -0.52
N GLU A 44 -19.49 9.69 -1.80
CA GLU A 44 -20.70 10.34 -2.30
C GLU A 44 -21.85 9.34 -2.36
N PRO A 45 -23.03 9.67 -1.83
CA PRO A 45 -24.20 8.82 -1.98
C PRO A 45 -24.59 8.76 -3.46
N SER A 46 -24.51 7.56 -4.05
CA SER A 46 -24.93 7.32 -5.43
C SER A 46 -26.46 7.27 -5.54
N THR A 47 -27.13 8.43 -5.56
CA THR A 47 -28.56 8.51 -5.87
C THR A 47 -28.82 9.62 -6.91
N PRO A 48 -29.38 9.30 -8.09
CA PRO A 48 -29.82 10.31 -9.04
C PRO A 48 -31.23 10.77 -8.67
N ALA A 49 -31.40 11.73 -7.75
CA ALA A 49 -32.66 12.44 -7.60
C ALA A 49 -32.52 13.65 -6.67
N ASN A 50 -33.31 14.69 -6.96
CA ASN A 50 -33.54 15.96 -6.22
C ASN A 50 -33.99 15.80 -4.75
N ILE A 51 -33.41 14.88 -3.99
CA ILE A 51 -33.63 14.69 -2.56
C ILE A 51 -32.42 15.32 -1.87
N PRO A 52 -32.59 16.17 -0.83
CA PRO A 52 -31.46 16.68 -0.05
C PRO A 52 -30.64 15.49 0.46
N LEU A 53 -29.47 15.29 -0.14
CA LEU A 53 -28.57 14.20 0.17
C LEU A 53 -28.05 14.39 1.60
N VAL A 54 -28.11 13.32 2.38
CA VAL A 54 -27.41 13.20 3.66
C VAL A 54 -25.94 13.58 3.42
N PRO A 55 -25.29 14.37 4.30
CA PRO A 55 -23.88 14.73 4.11
C PRO A 55 -23.04 13.48 3.90
N SER A 56 -22.04 13.60 3.03
CA SER A 56 -21.12 12.53 2.66
C SER A 56 -20.61 11.76 3.87
N THR A 57 -20.72 10.43 3.82
CA THR A 57 -20.24 9.59 4.91
C THR A 57 -18.71 9.51 4.81
N PRO A 58 -17.96 9.79 5.89
CA PRO A 58 -16.52 9.52 5.89
C PRO A 58 -16.31 8.01 5.77
N GLY A 59 -15.58 7.60 4.75
CA GLY A 59 -15.12 6.23 4.53
C GLY A 59 -13.61 6.11 4.74
N LEU A 60 -13.11 4.88 4.77
CA LEU A 60 -11.69 4.59 4.85
C LEU A 60 -11.31 3.55 3.80
N MET A 61 -10.24 3.81 3.07
CA MET A 61 -9.55 2.78 2.31
C MET A 61 -8.36 2.28 3.11
N ALA A 62 -8.18 0.97 3.18
CA ALA A 62 -7.05 0.35 3.86
C ALA A 62 -6.27 -0.54 2.89
N SER A 63 -4.95 -0.36 2.81
CA SER A 63 -4.04 -1.25 2.12
C SER A 63 -2.93 -1.71 3.05
N GLY A 64 -2.24 -2.81 2.71
CA GLY A 64 -1.27 -3.40 3.60
C GLY A 64 -0.09 -4.05 2.89
N SER A 65 1.06 -4.08 3.55
CA SER A 65 2.27 -4.77 3.08
C SER A 65 3.05 -5.32 4.25
N PHE A 66 3.68 -6.50 4.10
CA PHE A 66 4.67 -6.93 5.08
C PHE A 66 5.99 -6.22 4.81
N VAL A 67 6.69 -5.82 5.88
CA VAL A 67 7.93 -5.05 5.80
C VAL A 67 9.05 -5.64 6.66
N ASP A 68 10.29 -5.38 6.24
CA ASP A 68 11.50 -5.64 7.04
C ASP A 68 11.79 -4.52 8.03
N ALA A 69 12.83 -4.70 8.86
CA ALA A 69 13.23 -3.76 9.91
C ALA A 69 13.53 -2.34 9.41
N ASP A 70 13.85 -2.17 8.14
CA ASP A 70 14.13 -0.88 7.49
C ASP A 70 12.88 -0.27 6.83
N GLY A 71 11.72 -0.93 6.97
CA GLY A 71 10.44 -0.50 6.39
C GLY A 71 10.27 -0.86 4.92
N GLN A 72 11.16 -1.68 4.34
CA GLN A 72 11.07 -2.12 2.95
C GLN A 72 10.09 -3.27 2.82
N VAL A 73 9.39 -3.34 1.68
CA VAL A 73 8.37 -4.38 1.44
C VAL A 73 9.04 -5.74 1.28
N LEU A 74 8.60 -6.73 2.07
CA LEU A 74 9.02 -8.11 1.92
C LEU A 74 8.58 -8.68 0.57
N THR A 75 9.44 -9.49 -0.02
CA THR A 75 9.21 -10.10 -1.33
C THR A 75 9.16 -11.62 -1.24
N ILE A 76 8.33 -12.24 -2.08
CA ILE A 76 8.28 -13.69 -2.31
C ILE A 76 8.71 -13.91 -3.77
N ASN A 77 9.79 -14.67 -4.00
CA ASN A 77 10.35 -14.89 -5.34
C ASN A 77 10.56 -13.58 -6.15
N GLY A 78 11.04 -12.53 -5.49
CA GLY A 78 11.28 -11.21 -6.12
C GLY A 78 10.02 -10.38 -6.38
N ARG A 79 8.84 -10.84 -5.95
CA ARG A 79 7.57 -10.10 -6.05
C ARG A 79 7.21 -9.53 -4.69
N GLY A 80 7.06 -8.21 -4.58
CA GLY A 80 6.62 -7.56 -3.35
C GLY A 80 5.20 -8.00 -2.99
N PHE A 81 4.99 -8.31 -1.70
CA PHE A 81 3.65 -8.63 -1.21
C PHE A 81 2.96 -7.36 -0.73
N VAL A 82 2.06 -6.84 -1.57
CA VAL A 82 1.22 -5.68 -1.27
C VAL A 82 -0.22 -6.07 -1.51
N ARG A 83 -1.05 -5.90 -0.48
CA ARG A 83 -2.49 -6.01 -0.61
C ARG A 83 -3.07 -4.69 -1.11
N GLU A 84 -3.89 -4.78 -2.15
CA GLU A 84 -4.61 -3.63 -2.70
C GLU A 84 -5.56 -3.01 -1.67
N ALA A 85 -5.90 -1.74 -1.89
CA ALA A 85 -6.77 -1.01 -1.00
C ALA A 85 -8.20 -1.60 -1.03
N SER A 86 -8.72 -1.96 0.14
CA SER A 86 -10.12 -2.33 0.33
C SER A 86 -10.91 -1.14 0.87
N SER A 87 -12.12 -0.92 0.36
CA SER A 87 -13.02 0.12 0.89
C SER A 87 -13.75 -0.41 2.11
N GLN A 88 -13.56 0.26 3.24
CA GLN A 88 -14.24 0.00 4.50
C GLN A 88 -15.23 1.14 4.76
N ALA A 89 -16.38 1.08 4.09
CA ALA A 89 -17.45 2.06 4.23
C ALA A 89 -18.30 1.74 5.47
N ARG A 90 -17.77 2.03 6.65
CA ARG A 90 -18.57 2.07 7.88
C ARG A 90 -18.21 3.34 8.62
N GLY A 91 -19.19 4.23 8.83
CA GLY A 91 -18.99 5.40 9.67
C GLY A 91 -18.55 4.95 11.07
N ILE A 92 -17.65 5.73 11.70
CA ILE A 92 -17.38 5.59 13.13
C ILE A 92 -18.73 5.77 13.82
N GLY A 93 -19.24 4.70 14.43
CA GLY A 93 -20.52 4.76 15.13
C GLY A 93 -20.49 5.85 16.20
N ASP A 94 -21.63 6.47 16.44
CA ASP A 94 -21.88 7.46 17.50
C ASP A 94 -21.69 6.91 18.94
N GLY A 95 -21.35 5.63 19.09
CA GLY A 95 -21.10 4.97 20.36
C GLY A 95 -19.64 4.55 20.54
N SER A 96 -19.01 5.07 21.60
CA SER A 96 -17.85 4.58 22.39
C SER A 96 -16.54 4.14 21.71
N ASP A 97 -16.50 3.88 20.40
CA ASP A 97 -15.31 3.40 19.73
C ASP A 97 -14.40 4.59 19.40
N THR A 98 -13.23 4.63 20.05
CA THR A 98 -12.20 5.62 19.69
C THR A 98 -11.73 5.36 18.26
N LEU A 99 -11.30 6.42 17.55
CA LEU A 99 -10.71 6.30 16.22
C LEU A 99 -9.63 5.20 16.17
N ASP A 100 -8.80 5.11 17.21
CA ASP A 100 -7.75 4.11 17.30
C ASP A 100 -8.29 2.68 17.40
N GLN A 101 -9.34 2.43 18.18
CA GLN A 101 -9.97 1.10 18.25
C GLN A 101 -10.58 0.68 16.91
N TRP A 102 -11.18 1.62 16.17
CA TRP A 102 -11.72 1.36 14.84
C TRP A 102 -10.61 1.04 13.83
N LEU A 103 -9.51 1.79 13.84
CA LEU A 103 -8.34 1.51 13.01
C LEU A 103 -7.71 0.15 13.33
N ASP A 104 -7.65 -0.23 14.61
CA ASP A 104 -7.14 -1.54 15.04
C ASP A 104 -8.03 -2.68 14.53
N TRP A 105 -9.35 -2.49 14.54
CA TRP A 105 -10.28 -3.49 14.00
C TRP A 105 -10.09 -3.68 12.48
N ILE A 106 -9.97 -2.58 11.72
CA ILE A 106 -9.69 -2.65 10.28
C ILE A 106 -8.34 -3.32 10.04
N ALA A 107 -7.29 -2.91 10.76
CA ALA A 107 -5.97 -3.52 10.66
C ALA A 107 -6.02 -5.03 10.89
N ALA A 108 -6.77 -5.49 11.90
CA ALA A 108 -6.86 -6.91 12.20
C ALA A 108 -7.48 -7.72 11.05
N GLN A 109 -8.48 -7.17 10.34
CA GLN A 109 -9.04 -7.81 9.15
C GLN A 109 -8.03 -7.84 8.00
N GLU A 110 -7.35 -6.72 7.75
CA GLU A 110 -6.34 -6.62 6.70
C GLU A 110 -5.17 -7.58 6.93
N ILE A 111 -4.63 -7.63 8.15
CA ILE A 111 -3.51 -8.50 8.52
C ILE A 111 -3.89 -9.97 8.39
N THR A 112 -5.09 -10.37 8.83
CA THR A 112 -5.54 -11.77 8.76
C THR A 112 -5.59 -12.26 7.33
N GLU A 113 -6.12 -11.45 6.43
CA GLU A 113 -6.19 -11.76 5.00
C GLU A 113 -4.81 -11.70 4.33
N MET A 114 -3.96 -10.76 4.73
CA MET A 114 -2.57 -10.71 4.28
C MET A 114 -1.79 -11.97 4.66
N LEU A 115 -1.95 -12.48 5.89
CA LEU A 115 -1.32 -13.73 6.32
C LEU A 115 -1.80 -14.91 5.47
N ARG A 116 -3.12 -15.03 5.25
CA ARG A 116 -3.68 -16.07 4.37
C ARG A 116 -3.12 -15.99 2.95
N ALA A 117 -3.07 -14.79 2.37
CA ALA A 117 -2.55 -14.59 1.03
C ALA A 117 -1.02 -14.80 0.98
N TRP A 118 -0.28 -14.48 2.04
CA TRP A 118 1.15 -14.76 2.14
C TRP A 118 1.43 -16.26 2.13
N ASP A 119 0.68 -17.05 2.90
CA ASP A 119 0.83 -18.50 2.94
C ASP A 119 0.54 -19.12 1.57
N LEU A 120 -0.53 -18.66 0.91
CA LEU A 120 -0.88 -19.08 -0.45
C LEU A 120 0.22 -18.72 -1.46
N MET A 121 0.74 -17.49 -1.39
CA MET A 121 1.80 -17.03 -2.29
C MET A 121 3.12 -17.75 -2.06
N THR A 122 3.44 -18.07 -0.80
CA THR A 122 4.64 -18.85 -0.44
C THR A 122 4.53 -20.27 -0.97
N ALA A 123 3.38 -20.93 -0.77
CA ALA A 123 3.12 -22.26 -1.33
C ALA A 123 3.13 -22.26 -2.86
N PHE A 124 2.59 -21.21 -3.50
CA PHE A 124 2.64 -21.05 -4.95
C PHE A 124 4.05 -20.79 -5.47
N ALA A 125 4.87 -20.04 -4.72
CA ALA A 125 6.25 -19.74 -5.08
C ALA A 125 7.14 -20.98 -5.12
N ASP A 126 6.83 -22.02 -4.33
CA ASP A 126 7.51 -23.32 -4.42
C ASP A 126 7.18 -24.06 -5.73
N LEU A 127 6.05 -23.74 -6.36
CA LEU A 127 5.61 -24.36 -7.62
C LEU A 127 6.03 -23.59 -8.87
N VAL A 128 6.31 -22.28 -8.74
CA VAL A 128 6.67 -21.42 -9.86
C VAL A 128 8.13 -20.99 -9.77
N PRO A 129 8.97 -21.30 -10.79
CA PRO A 129 10.36 -20.90 -10.78
C PRO A 129 10.49 -19.37 -10.70
N ARG A 130 11.54 -18.91 -10.01
CA ARG A 130 11.82 -17.49 -9.87
C ARG A 130 11.90 -16.84 -11.25
N PRO A 131 11.35 -15.63 -11.44
CA PRO A 131 11.56 -14.88 -12.67
C PRO A 131 13.06 -14.69 -12.85
N VAL A 132 13.61 -15.20 -13.95
CA VAL A 132 14.97 -14.90 -14.35
C VAL A 132 14.96 -13.43 -14.76
N PRO A 133 15.78 -12.55 -14.14
CA PRO A 133 15.88 -11.19 -14.60
C PRO A 133 16.30 -11.23 -16.07
N VAL A 134 15.46 -10.69 -16.96
CA VAL A 134 15.89 -10.41 -18.33
C VAL A 134 16.86 -9.25 -18.21
N ILE A 135 18.15 -9.56 -18.10
CA ILE A 135 19.18 -8.59 -18.38
C ILE A 135 19.06 -8.37 -19.89
N GLU A 136 18.40 -7.30 -20.30
CA GLU A 136 18.60 -6.78 -21.65
C GLU A 136 20.07 -6.34 -21.70
N GLU A 137 20.97 -7.24 -22.10
CA GLU A 137 22.26 -6.85 -22.62
C GLU A 137 21.97 -6.03 -23.87
N ARG A 138 21.80 -4.71 -23.69
CA ARG A 138 22.03 -3.78 -24.79
C ARG A 138 23.50 -3.96 -25.12
N GLU A 139 23.79 -4.73 -26.17
CA GLU A 139 25.06 -4.64 -26.88
C GLU A 139 25.29 -3.15 -27.15
N MET A 140 26.22 -2.55 -26.40
CA MET A 140 26.82 -1.31 -26.85
C MET A 140 27.59 -1.67 -28.11
N VAL A 141 26.96 -1.47 -29.26
CA VAL A 141 27.67 -1.48 -30.53
C VAL A 141 28.64 -0.30 -30.46
N GLU A 142 29.91 -0.62 -30.25
CA GLU A 142 31.04 0.30 -30.29
C GLU A 142 31.09 0.90 -31.70
N GLY A 143 30.49 2.08 -31.91
CA GLY A 143 30.42 2.69 -33.24
C GLY A 143 29.67 4.02 -33.38
N ASP A 144 28.77 4.38 -32.47
CA ASP A 144 28.03 5.64 -32.58
C ASP A 144 28.84 6.83 -32.02
N ILE A 145 29.80 7.30 -32.81
CA ILE A 145 30.37 8.63 -32.64
C ILE A 145 29.25 9.63 -32.94
N TYR A 146 28.70 10.24 -31.88
CA TYR A 146 27.79 11.37 -31.99
C TYR A 146 28.55 12.57 -32.57
N LEU A 147 28.40 12.82 -33.87
CA LEU A 147 28.73 14.12 -34.47
C LEU A 147 27.55 15.06 -34.20
N PRO A 148 27.73 16.15 -33.44
CA PRO A 148 26.67 17.13 -33.27
C PRO A 148 26.33 17.76 -34.63
N PRO A 149 25.05 18.04 -34.92
CA PRO A 149 24.66 18.70 -36.15
C PRO A 149 25.27 20.11 -36.22
N GLU A 150 25.88 20.44 -37.36
CA GLU A 150 26.41 21.77 -37.65
C GLU A 150 25.29 22.82 -37.52
N ALA A 151 25.55 23.88 -36.76
CA ALA A 151 24.62 24.97 -36.56
C ALA A 151 24.41 25.73 -37.90
N PRO A 152 23.16 26.02 -38.32
CA PRO A 152 22.93 26.83 -39.50
C PRO A 152 23.36 28.28 -39.24
N GLU A 153 24.12 28.83 -40.20
CA GLU A 153 24.62 30.21 -40.23
C GLU A 153 23.45 31.21 -40.18
N GLU A 154 23.55 32.21 -39.30
CA GLU A 154 22.59 33.30 -39.18
C GLU A 154 22.73 34.28 -40.37
N GLU A 155 21.64 34.48 -41.13
CA GLU A 155 21.44 35.66 -42.00
C GLU A 155 20.32 36.56 -41.46
#